data_AF-A0A3Q9NH11-F1
#
_entry.id   AF-A0A3Q9NH11-F1
#
_cell.length_a   1.000
_cell.length_b   1.000
_cell.length_c   1.000
_cell.angle_alpha   90.00
_cell.angle_beta   90.00
_cell.angle_gamma   90.00
#
_symmetry.space_group_name_H-M   'P 1'
#
loop_
_entity.id
_entity.type
_entity.pdbx_description
1 polymer ?
#
loop_
_entity_poly.entity_id
_entity_poly.type
_entity_poly.pdbx_seq_one_letter_code
_entity_poly.pdbx_strand_id
1 'polypeptide(L)'
;MQDNRKQLPPPEMEPDTPLWRFALVFWKYPGIESTCLALQGKGWNVTQILGACWLTITGQKYSGHESDTVTEWRTHVTEPLRSARQFLPRHNPVTDRLRASIAANELEAERIELALTYQSLANTQQESAGMYGFEQLARINLQAAAPETVMDAKTGQLLDALTHGLMAFSAGAQGE
;
A
#
# COMPACT_ATOMS: atom_id res chain seq x y z
N MET A 1 32.55 -6.10 16.09
CA MET A 1 31.71 -4.92 15.82
C MET A 1 30.27 -5.40 15.89
N GLN A 2 29.51 -4.96 16.91
CA GLN A 2 28.09 -5.27 16.97
C GLN A 2 27.42 -4.55 15.79
N ASP A 3 26.78 -5.34 14.92
CA ASP A 3 25.90 -4.84 13.86
C ASP A 3 24.73 -4.15 14.56
N ASN A 4 24.83 -2.83 14.72
CA ASN A 4 23.85 -2.00 15.40
C ASN A 4 22.75 -1.53 14.44
N ARG A 5 22.51 -2.27 13.34
CA ARG A 5 21.28 -2.11 12.57
C ARG A 5 20.13 -2.52 13.46
N LYS A 6 19.19 -1.60 13.70
CA LYS A 6 17.89 -1.95 14.26
C LYS A 6 17.33 -3.07 13.37
N GLN A 7 17.14 -4.26 13.92
CA GLN A 7 16.52 -5.36 13.17
C GLN A 7 15.11 -4.93 12.78
N LEU A 8 14.83 -4.97 11.47
CA LEU A 8 13.50 -4.78 10.90
C LEU A 8 12.93 -6.14 10.49
N PRO A 9 11.65 -6.42 10.79
CA PRO A 9 10.78 -5.66 11.70
C PRO A 9 11.19 -5.85 13.18
N PRO A 10 10.77 -4.96 14.10
CA PRO A 10 10.91 -5.18 15.55
C PRO A 10 10.26 -6.52 15.96
N PRO A 11 10.87 -7.29 16.89
CA PRO A 11 10.41 -8.65 17.23
C PRO A 11 9.02 -8.70 17.87
N GLU A 12 8.55 -7.60 18.44
CA GLU A 12 7.24 -7.46 19.10
C GLU A 12 6.14 -6.98 18.13
N MET A 13 6.47 -6.72 16.86
CA MET A 13 5.51 -6.25 15.88
C MET A 13 4.51 -7.35 15.54
N GLU A 14 3.22 -7.05 15.70
CA GLU A 14 2.12 -7.85 15.18
C GLU A 14 1.82 -7.47 13.73
N PRO A 15 2.03 -8.35 12.73
CA PRO A 15 1.78 -7.98 11.35
C PRO A 15 0.30 -8.13 10.93
N ASP A 16 -0.57 -8.76 11.75
CA ASP A 16 -2.04 -8.69 11.57
C ASP A 16 -2.63 -7.39 12.14
N THR A 17 -2.27 -6.27 11.50
CA THR A 17 -2.74 -4.92 11.89
C THR A 17 -4.15 -4.61 11.39
N PRO A 18 -4.85 -3.61 11.97
CA PRO A 18 -6.10 -3.09 11.40
C PRO A 18 -5.98 -2.67 9.93
N LEU A 19 -4.84 -2.08 9.54
CA LEU A 19 -4.55 -1.73 8.15
C LEU A 19 -4.47 -2.99 7.26
N TRP A 20 -3.84 -4.07 7.73
CA TRP A 20 -3.81 -5.34 7.00
C TRP A 20 -5.20 -5.94 6.81
N ARG A 21 -6.02 -5.96 7.87
CA ARG A 21 -7.40 -6.47 7.79
C ARG A 21 -8.27 -5.63 6.85
N PHE A 22 -8.13 -4.30 6.89
CA PHE A 22 -8.73 -3.41 5.92
C PHE A 22 -8.30 -3.76 4.50
N ALA A 23 -6.99 -3.90 4.25
CA ALA A 23 -6.45 -4.24 2.94
C ALA A 23 -7.05 -5.55 2.40
N LEU A 24 -7.18 -6.59 3.23
CA LEU A 24 -7.76 -7.88 2.84
C LEU A 24 -9.21 -7.77 2.35
N VAL A 25 -10.02 -6.89 2.95
CA VAL A 25 -11.41 -6.68 2.53
C VAL A 25 -11.47 -5.74 1.33
N PHE A 26 -10.75 -4.61 1.39
CA PHE A 26 -10.75 -3.59 0.34
C PHE A 26 -10.18 -4.12 -0.98
N TRP A 27 -9.17 -4.98 -0.95
CA TRP A 27 -8.59 -5.62 -2.14
C TRP A 27 -9.62 -6.42 -2.94
N LYS A 28 -10.59 -7.04 -2.26
CA LYS A 28 -11.67 -7.83 -2.88
C LYS A 28 -12.80 -6.96 -3.42
N TYR A 29 -12.79 -5.66 -3.14
CA TYR A 29 -13.83 -4.76 -3.63
C TYR A 29 -13.70 -4.58 -5.16
N PRO A 30 -14.81 -4.58 -5.92
CA PRO A 30 -14.77 -4.56 -7.38
C PRO A 30 -13.86 -3.46 -7.95
N GLY A 31 -12.92 -3.86 -8.81
CA GLY A 31 -12.02 -2.95 -9.51
C GLY A 31 -10.81 -2.46 -8.72
N ILE A 32 -10.74 -2.69 -7.39
CA ILE A 32 -9.62 -2.22 -6.56
C ILE A 32 -8.32 -2.92 -6.93
N GLU A 33 -8.29 -4.25 -6.93
CA GLU A 33 -7.10 -5.03 -7.30
C GLU A 33 -6.53 -4.60 -8.66
N SER A 34 -7.37 -4.57 -9.70
CA SER A 34 -6.94 -4.20 -11.05
C SER A 34 -6.38 -2.77 -11.12
N THR A 35 -6.98 -1.84 -10.39
CA THR A 35 -6.54 -0.43 -10.38
C THR A 35 -5.22 -0.27 -9.64
N CYS A 36 -5.07 -0.92 -8.49
CA CYS A 36 -3.81 -0.96 -7.73
C CYS A 36 -2.68 -1.59 -8.55
N LEU A 37 -2.93 -2.71 -9.24
CA LEU A 37 -1.92 -3.36 -10.09
C LEU A 37 -1.55 -2.51 -11.32
N ALA A 38 -2.51 -1.76 -11.89
CA ALA A 38 -2.23 -0.82 -12.97
C ALA A 38 -1.35 0.35 -12.52
N LEU A 39 -1.57 0.87 -11.30
CA LEU A 39 -0.69 1.88 -10.69
C LEU A 39 0.68 1.29 -10.34
N GLN A 40 0.74 0.04 -9.84
CA GLN A 40 2.01 -0.65 -9.58
C GLN A 40 2.85 -0.78 -10.84
N GLY A 41 2.22 -1.07 -11.99
CA GLY A 41 2.90 -1.08 -13.30
C GLY A 41 3.45 0.29 -13.73
N LYS A 42 3.04 1.37 -13.06
CA LYS A 42 3.53 2.74 -13.24
C LYS A 42 4.50 3.18 -12.13
N GLY A 43 5.01 2.25 -11.32
CA GLY A 43 5.99 2.52 -10.27
C GLY A 43 5.38 2.91 -8.91
N TRP A 44 4.05 2.87 -8.77
CA TRP A 44 3.42 3.09 -7.47
C TRP A 44 3.64 1.90 -6.54
N ASN A 45 3.69 2.19 -5.24
CA ASN A 45 3.69 1.15 -4.23
C ASN A 45 2.25 0.86 -3.73
N VAL A 46 1.83 -0.40 -3.77
CA VAL A 46 0.50 -0.83 -3.35
C VAL A 46 0.28 -0.64 -1.84
N THR A 47 1.29 -0.87 -1.01
CA THR A 47 1.19 -0.67 0.45
C THR A 47 0.98 0.80 0.81
N GLN A 48 1.62 1.73 0.08
CA GLN A 48 1.38 3.17 0.23
C GLN A 48 -0.02 3.58 -0.22
N ILE A 49 -0.52 3.05 -1.35
CA ILE A 49 -1.89 3.27 -1.81
C ILE A 49 -2.89 2.83 -0.72
N LEU A 50 -2.70 1.63 -0.17
CA LEU A 50 -3.56 1.09 0.88
C LEU A 50 -3.47 1.91 2.18
N GLY A 51 -2.27 2.38 2.55
CA GLY A 51 -2.07 3.29 3.68
C GLY A 51 -2.79 4.64 3.50
N ALA A 52 -2.73 5.22 2.30
CA ALA A 52 -3.45 6.44 1.96
C ALA A 52 -4.98 6.26 2.06
N CYS A 53 -5.50 5.16 1.52
CA CYS A 53 -6.93 4.81 1.63
C CYS A 53 -7.36 4.60 3.09
N TRP A 54 -6.53 3.95 3.90
CA TRP A 54 -6.78 3.75 5.33
C TRP A 54 -6.84 5.07 6.10
N LEU A 55 -5.94 6.01 5.82
CA LEU A 55 -6.00 7.33 6.42
C LEU A 55 -7.28 8.06 6.05
N THR A 56 -7.75 7.94 4.81
CA THR A 56 -9.03 8.52 4.40
C THR A 56 -10.21 7.92 5.19
N ILE A 57 -10.26 6.59 5.33
CA ILE A 57 -11.31 5.90 6.11
C ILE A 57 -11.28 6.32 7.58
N THR A 58 -10.10 6.60 8.12
CA THR A 58 -9.92 7.06 9.51
C THR A 58 -9.98 8.58 9.67
N GLY A 59 -10.31 9.33 8.61
CA GLY A 59 -10.48 10.79 8.67
C GLY A 59 -9.19 11.58 8.86
N GLN A 60 -8.06 11.04 8.40
CA GLN A 60 -6.74 11.62 8.54
C GLN A 60 -6.16 11.98 7.17
N LYS A 61 -5.48 13.13 7.09
CA LYS A 61 -4.78 13.55 5.87
C LYS A 61 -3.37 12.96 5.87
N TYR A 62 -2.97 12.34 4.76
CA TYR A 62 -1.63 11.82 4.57
C TYR A 62 -0.66 12.93 4.19
N SER A 63 0.44 13.05 4.92
CA SER A 63 1.52 13.99 4.61
C SER A 63 2.34 13.61 3.37
N GLY A 64 2.22 12.36 2.90
CA GLY A 64 3.07 11.79 1.84
C GLY A 64 4.47 11.43 2.30
N HIS A 65 4.78 11.63 3.58
CA HIS A 65 6.05 11.21 4.16
C HIS A 65 5.96 9.75 4.61
N GLU A 66 6.80 8.92 4.00
CA GLU A 66 7.01 7.55 4.42
C GLU A 66 8.18 7.45 5.40
N SER A 67 8.05 6.62 6.44
CA SER A 67 9.15 6.42 7.39
C SER A 67 10.32 5.67 6.76
N ASP A 68 11.52 6.01 7.21
CA ASP A 68 12.76 5.34 6.81
C ASP A 68 12.69 3.81 6.98
N THR A 69 11.99 3.32 8.00
CA THR A 69 11.82 1.88 8.25
C THR A 69 11.02 1.16 7.17
N VAL A 70 9.99 1.81 6.62
CA VAL A 70 9.17 1.26 5.53
C VAL A 70 10.00 1.27 4.25
N THR A 71 10.68 2.38 3.97
CA THR A 71 11.57 2.53 2.80
C THR A 71 12.71 1.50 2.83
N GLU A 72 13.37 1.33 3.97
CA GLU A 72 14.48 0.38 4.17
C GLU A 72 14.01 -1.07 3.96
N TRP A 73 12.88 -1.46 4.58
CA TRP A 73 12.30 -2.78 4.40
C TRP A 73 11.96 -3.06 2.93
N ARG A 74 11.28 -2.12 2.28
CA ARG A 74 10.90 -2.25 0.87
C ARG A 74 12.12 -2.44 -0.03
N THR A 75 13.13 -1.59 0.14
CA THR A 75 14.35 -1.58 -0.68
C THR A 75 15.11 -2.90 -0.56
N HIS A 76 15.18 -3.47 0.64
CA HIS A 76 15.99 -4.66 0.91
C HIS A 76 15.23 -5.98 0.81
N VAL A 77 13.90 -5.98 0.88
CA VAL A 77 13.08 -7.21 0.92
C VAL A 77 12.03 -7.24 -0.18
N THR A 78 11.08 -6.30 -0.16
CA THR A 78 9.92 -6.34 -1.06
C THR A 78 10.32 -6.15 -2.53
N GLU A 79 11.17 -5.17 -2.82
CA GLU A 79 11.61 -4.87 -4.20
C GLU A 79 12.49 -5.97 -4.81
N PRO A 80 13.46 -6.57 -4.11
CA PRO A 80 14.19 -7.73 -4.62
C PRO A 80 13.29 -8.92 -4.94
N LEU A 81 12.31 -9.23 -4.08
CA LEU A 81 11.32 -10.30 -4.34
C LEU A 81 10.48 -9.98 -5.57
N ARG A 82 9.97 -8.75 -5.67
CA ARG A 82 9.18 -8.30 -6.83
C ARG A 82 9.99 -8.33 -8.12
N SER A 83 11.24 -7.87 -8.08
CA SER A 83 12.14 -7.87 -9.23
C SER A 83 12.45 -9.29 -9.70
N ALA A 84 12.74 -10.20 -8.76
CA ALA A 84 12.95 -11.61 -9.07
C ALA A 84 11.69 -12.23 -9.69
N ARG A 85 10.50 -11.95 -9.14
CA ARG A 85 9.23 -12.41 -9.72
C ARG A 85 9.03 -11.83 -11.13
N GLN A 86 9.27 -10.55 -11.36
CA GLN A 86 9.07 -9.90 -12.66
C GLN A 86 10.05 -10.38 -13.72
N PHE A 87 11.29 -10.71 -13.33
CA PHE A 87 12.32 -11.25 -14.22
C PHE A 87 11.96 -12.64 -14.75
N LEU A 88 11.32 -13.48 -13.94
CA LEU A 88 10.91 -14.83 -14.37
C LEU A 88 9.81 -14.76 -15.44
N PRO A 89 9.89 -15.54 -16.53
CA PRO A 89 8.86 -15.55 -17.56
C PRO A 89 7.51 -16.03 -17.00
N ARG A 90 6.42 -15.49 -17.56
CA ARG A 90 5.06 -15.98 -17.28
C ARG A 90 4.78 -17.23 -18.13
N HIS A 91 3.96 -18.13 -17.61
CA HIS A 91 3.49 -19.34 -18.34
C HIS A 91 4.64 -20.24 -18.79
N ASN A 92 5.69 -20.36 -17.97
CA ASN A 92 6.82 -21.24 -18.25
C ASN A 92 6.85 -22.36 -17.19
N PRO A 93 6.50 -23.60 -17.57
CA PRO A 93 6.40 -24.72 -16.63
C PRO A 93 7.66 -24.97 -15.78
N VAL A 94 8.84 -24.62 -16.29
CA VAL A 94 10.12 -24.76 -15.57
C VAL A 94 10.20 -23.79 -14.40
N THR A 95 9.68 -22.57 -14.56
CA THR A 95 9.79 -21.50 -13.57
C THR A 95 8.50 -21.25 -12.78
N ASP A 96 7.37 -21.83 -13.18
CA ASP A 96 6.06 -21.54 -12.59
C ASP A 96 6.02 -21.79 -11.07
N ARG A 97 6.59 -22.90 -10.60
CA ARG A 97 6.67 -23.20 -9.15
C ARG A 97 7.52 -22.16 -8.40
N LEU A 98 8.67 -21.78 -8.96
CA LEU A 98 9.55 -20.79 -8.36
C LEU A 98 8.88 -19.42 -8.33
N ARG A 99 8.26 -19.01 -9.44
CA ARG A 99 7.52 -17.75 -9.57
C ARG A 99 6.38 -17.66 -8.55
N ALA A 100 5.63 -18.74 -8.36
CA ALA A 100 4.56 -18.81 -7.36
C ALA A 100 5.11 -18.72 -5.93
N SER A 101 6.23 -19.39 -5.63
CA SER A 101 6.88 -19.28 -4.32
C SER A 101 7.39 -17.86 -4.03
N ILE A 102 7.99 -17.19 -5.01
CA ILE A 102 8.43 -15.80 -4.85
C ILE A 102 7.23 -14.87 -4.66
N ALA A 103 6.13 -15.08 -5.40
CA ALA A 103 4.91 -14.30 -5.23
C ALA A 103 4.32 -14.44 -3.81
N ALA A 104 4.33 -15.65 -3.24
CA ALA A 104 3.88 -15.85 -1.86
C ALA A 104 4.80 -15.14 -0.84
N ASN A 105 6.11 -15.17 -1.05
CA ASN A 105 7.07 -14.44 -0.21
C ASN A 105 6.95 -12.92 -0.37
N GLU A 106 6.70 -12.43 -1.60
CA GLU A 106 6.45 -11.00 -1.86
C GLU A 106 5.20 -10.53 -1.10
N LEU A 107 4.12 -11.31 -1.11
CA LEU A 107 2.91 -10.98 -0.36
C LEU A 107 3.17 -10.93 1.16
N GLU A 108 3.95 -11.86 1.69
CA GLU A 108 4.32 -11.84 3.11
C GLU A 108 5.22 -10.64 3.45
N ALA A 109 6.13 -10.26 2.55
CA ALA A 109 6.93 -9.05 2.70
C ALA A 109 6.07 -7.77 2.65
N GLU A 110 5.07 -7.71 1.76
CA GLU A 110 4.10 -6.60 1.68
C GLU A 110 3.22 -6.53 2.94
N ARG A 111 2.87 -7.67 3.54
CA ARG A 111 2.14 -7.73 4.82
C ARG A 111 2.94 -7.09 5.96
N ILE A 112 4.24 -7.41 6.05
CA ILE A 112 5.15 -6.79 7.03
C ILE A 112 5.35 -5.30 6.72
N GLU A 113 5.48 -4.93 5.44
CA GLU A 113 5.58 -3.53 5.01
C GLU A 113 4.35 -2.73 5.45
N LEU A 114 3.13 -3.27 5.27
CA LEU A 114 1.89 -2.65 5.77
C LEU A 114 1.88 -2.51 7.30
N ALA A 115 2.44 -3.48 8.03
CA ALA A 115 2.53 -3.37 9.49
C ALA A 115 3.48 -2.25 9.93
N LEU A 116 4.63 -2.11 9.25
CA LEU A 116 5.55 -0.98 9.44
C LEU A 116 4.86 0.36 9.10
N THR A 117 4.13 0.42 7.99
CA THR A 117 3.33 1.59 7.60
C THR A 117 2.33 1.93 8.70
N TYR A 118 1.55 0.97 9.20
CA TYR A 118 0.56 1.19 10.25
C TYR A 118 1.18 1.78 11.52
N GLN A 119 2.33 1.25 11.97
CA GLN A 119 3.05 1.80 13.12
C GLN A 119 3.54 3.23 12.89
N SER A 120 4.08 3.52 11.70
CA SER A 120 4.51 4.88 11.33
C SER A 120 3.33 5.86 11.35
N LEU A 121 2.19 5.45 10.80
CA LEU A 121 0.98 6.27 10.76
C LEU A 121 0.45 6.55 12.17
N ALA A 122 0.47 5.57 13.07
CA ALA A 122 0.03 5.74 14.47
C ALA A 122 0.94 6.67 15.28
N ASN A 123 2.24 6.73 14.97
CA ASN A 123 3.22 7.54 15.69
C ASN A 123 3.35 8.97 15.15
N THR A 124 2.76 9.26 13.99
CA THR A 124 2.83 10.57 13.34
C THR A 124 1.57 11.35 13.62
N GLN A 125 1.68 12.61 14.07
CA GLN A 125 0.53 13.52 14.12
C GLN A 125 0.06 13.80 12.69
N GLN A 126 -1.03 13.16 12.28
CA GLN A 126 -1.70 13.48 11.03
C GLN A 126 -2.55 14.75 11.22
N GLU A 127 -2.63 15.58 10.18
CA GLU A 127 -3.53 16.72 10.18
C GLU A 127 -4.98 16.23 10.16
N SER A 128 -5.81 16.79 11.04
CA SER A 128 -7.25 16.51 11.05
C SER A 128 -7.85 16.87 9.69
N ALA A 129 -8.58 15.93 9.09
CA ALA A 129 -9.22 16.15 7.80
C ALA A 129 -10.50 16.99 7.88
N GLY A 130 -10.85 17.56 9.05
CA GLY A 130 -12.15 18.21 9.30
C GLY A 130 -12.54 19.36 8.35
N MET A 131 -11.63 19.82 7.49
CA MET A 131 -11.89 20.81 6.44
C MET A 131 -12.29 20.20 5.08
N TYR A 132 -11.98 18.92 4.83
CA TYR A 132 -12.14 18.27 3.52
C TYR A 132 -13.34 17.32 3.50
N GLY A 133 -14.08 17.31 2.37
CA GLY A 133 -15.03 16.23 2.10
C GLY A 133 -14.31 14.90 1.86
N PHE A 134 -14.99 13.76 2.06
CA PHE A 134 -14.38 12.43 1.95
C PHE A 134 -13.70 12.19 0.58
N GLU A 135 -14.37 12.53 -0.51
CA GLU A 135 -13.82 12.39 -1.87
C GLU A 135 -12.54 13.21 -2.06
N GLN A 136 -12.55 14.46 -1.59
CA GLN A 136 -11.40 15.35 -1.66
C GLN A 136 -10.24 14.82 -0.81
N LEU A 137 -10.53 14.31 0.39
CA LEU A 137 -9.53 13.71 1.27
C LEU A 137 -8.92 12.44 0.64
N ALA A 138 -9.76 11.57 0.05
CA ALA A 138 -9.30 10.40 -0.68
C ALA A 138 -8.33 10.79 -1.79
N ARG A 139 -8.69 11.81 -2.57
CA ARG A 139 -7.85 12.29 -3.66
C ARG A 139 -6.52 12.85 -3.18
N ILE A 140 -6.54 13.68 -2.14
CA ILE A 140 -5.33 14.26 -1.54
C ILE A 140 -4.40 13.16 -1.04
N ASN A 141 -4.93 12.20 -0.28
CA ASN A 141 -4.12 11.13 0.28
C ASN A 141 -3.52 10.23 -0.81
N LEU A 142 -4.31 9.88 -1.83
CA LEU A 142 -3.83 9.11 -2.96
C LEU A 142 -2.74 9.86 -3.74
N GLN A 143 -2.89 11.17 -3.95
CA GLN A 143 -1.84 11.98 -4.57
C GLN A 143 -0.57 12.06 -3.72
N ALA A 144 -0.71 12.09 -2.39
CA ALA A 144 0.42 12.09 -1.47
C ALA A 144 1.19 10.75 -1.47
N ALA A 145 0.55 9.65 -1.86
CA ALA A 145 1.19 8.34 -2.04
C ALA A 145 1.88 8.16 -3.41
N ALA A 146 1.94 9.20 -4.22
CA ALA A 146 2.52 9.12 -5.55
C ALA A 146 4.04 9.07 -5.52
N PRO A 147 4.67 8.31 -6.44
CA PRO A 147 6.12 8.35 -6.62
C PRO A 147 6.60 9.68 -7.22
N GLU A 148 5.72 10.41 -7.92
CA GLU A 148 6.04 11.68 -8.60
C GLU A 148 4.87 12.67 -8.50
N THR A 149 5.18 13.97 -8.56
CA THR A 149 4.19 15.05 -8.41
C THR A 149 3.38 15.30 -9.68
N VAL A 150 3.95 15.04 -10.86
CA VAL A 150 3.28 15.23 -12.15
C VAL A 150 2.83 13.88 -12.66
N MET A 151 1.55 13.78 -13.04
CA MET A 151 0.94 12.53 -13.48
C MET A 151 0.33 12.69 -14.86
N ASP A 152 0.44 11.64 -15.67
CA ASP A 152 -0.30 11.55 -16.91
C ASP A 152 -1.81 11.40 -16.67
N ALA A 153 -2.61 11.69 -17.70
CA ALA A 153 -4.07 11.64 -17.61
C ALA A 153 -4.60 10.23 -17.24
N LYS A 154 -3.89 9.17 -17.62
CA LYS A 154 -4.29 7.79 -17.33
C LYS A 154 -4.08 7.47 -15.84
N THR A 155 -2.99 7.95 -15.24
CA THR A 155 -2.78 7.87 -13.79
C THR A 155 -3.89 8.63 -13.07
N GLY A 156 -4.26 9.83 -13.54
CA GLY A 156 -5.38 10.59 -12.99
C GLY A 156 -6.70 9.80 -12.96
N GLN A 157 -7.02 9.10 -14.06
CA GLN A 157 -8.21 8.23 -14.14
C GLN A 157 -8.15 7.04 -13.18
N LEU A 158 -6.97 6.43 -12.98
CA LEU A 158 -6.79 5.34 -12.01
C LEU A 158 -7.00 5.84 -10.58
N LEU A 159 -6.52 7.04 -10.24
CA LEU A 159 -6.78 7.65 -8.95
C LEU A 159 -8.27 7.99 -8.78
N ASP A 160 -8.97 8.38 -9.86
CA ASP A 160 -10.43 8.64 -9.81
C ASP A 160 -11.14 7.33 -9.50
N ALA A 161 -10.80 6.24 -10.18
CA ALA A 161 -11.38 4.93 -9.95
C ALA A 161 -11.16 4.44 -8.51
N LEU A 162 -9.96 4.61 -7.94
CA LEU A 162 -9.71 4.29 -6.52
C LEU A 162 -10.52 5.16 -5.57
N THR A 163 -10.64 6.45 -5.86
CA THR A 163 -11.42 7.40 -5.05
C THR A 163 -12.90 6.98 -4.98
N HIS A 164 -13.51 6.71 -6.14
CA HIS A 164 -14.90 6.23 -6.21
C HIS A 164 -15.07 4.85 -5.55
N GLY A 165 -14.13 3.94 -5.77
CA GLY A 165 -14.15 2.62 -5.13
C GLY A 165 -14.08 2.71 -3.60
N LEU A 166 -13.25 3.62 -3.08
CA LEU A 166 -13.13 3.87 -1.64
C LEU A 166 -14.40 4.50 -1.04
N MET A 167 -15.04 5.44 -1.76
CA MET A 167 -16.33 6.00 -1.35
C MET A 167 -17.42 4.93 -1.26
N ALA A 168 -17.54 4.11 -2.31
CA ALA A 168 -18.55 3.06 -2.37
C ALA A 168 -18.30 1.98 -1.29
N PHE A 169 -17.03 1.64 -1.05
CA PHE A 169 -16.63 0.77 0.06
C PHE A 169 -17.04 1.36 1.42
N SER A 170 -16.74 2.64 1.67
CA SER A 170 -17.06 3.30 2.94
C SER A 170 -18.57 3.43 3.17
N ALA A 171 -19.36 3.67 2.12
CA ALA A 171 -20.81 3.74 2.24
C ALA A 171 -21.42 2.37 2.57
N GLY A 172 -20.89 1.29 1.99
CA GLY A 172 -21.32 -0.08 2.30
C GLY A 172 -21.00 -0.50 3.74
N ALA A 173 -19.86 -0.07 4.27
CA ALA A 173 -19.45 -0.38 5.65
C ALA A 173 -20.25 0.36 6.74
N GLN A 174 -20.98 1.43 6.39
CA GLN A 174 -21.85 2.17 7.32
C GLN A 174 -23.31 1.70 7.29
N GLY A 175 -23.64 0.75 6.42
CA GLY A 175 -25.00 0.22 6.21
C GLY A 175 -25.28 -1.15 6.84
N GLU A 176 -24.32 -1.71 7.60
CA GLU A 176 -24.46 -2.93 8.40
C GLU A 176 -24.55 -2.60 9.90
#